data_AF-A0A6B0T0S1-F1
#
_entry.id   AF-A0A6B0T0S1-F1
#
_cell.length_a   1.000
_cell.length_b   1.000
_cell.length_c   1.000
_cell.angle_alpha   90.00
_cell.angle_beta   90.00
_cell.angle_gamma   90.00
#
_symmetry.space_group_name_H-M   'P 1'
#
loop_
_entity.id
_entity.type
_entity.pdbx_description
1 polymer ?
#
loop_
_entity_poly.entity_id
_entity_poly.type
_entity_poly.pdbx_seq_one_letter_code
_entity_poly.pdbx_strand_id
1 'polypeptide(L)'
;MKTEREVSIDSDPTWLIVFLAVVAAYIVLNQLVDAAVTSETAVTQHAVETVWFLGLAAIGLGFLYLDDADAADIGLSRPFVAPGFGAFIAVWVGLNVVGVGLALASGNPWGADLLTSVSVGALAATMSYAFIEELVFRGYLQGKVRSVLGGNSWLSRAGAVVTAGVLFALAHVPRILVEGGYVSGVSVVGTLVVLTLSGAGFGIVYELTENLYFVGLLHGLGNSWPLLVDGFAWDGPAQTGFLVSIAILYLGVTVAYRRLTADTRVTPYVRIEKGNESAS
;
A
#
# COMPACT_ATOMS: atom_id res chain seq x y z
N MET A 1 5.26 -28.96 -17.69
CA MET A 1 3.90 -28.79 -17.12
C MET A 1 3.79 -27.35 -16.66
N LYS A 2 3.00 -26.51 -17.34
CA LYS A 2 2.69 -25.17 -16.83
C LYS A 2 1.63 -25.37 -15.75
N THR A 3 2.01 -25.29 -14.48
CA THR A 3 1.05 -25.17 -13.39
C THR A 3 0.32 -23.85 -13.59
N GLU A 4 -0.94 -23.92 -14.00
CA GLU A 4 -1.80 -22.74 -14.07
C GLU A 4 -1.94 -22.17 -12.66
N ARG A 5 -1.74 -20.85 -12.55
CA ARG A 5 -1.90 -20.09 -11.31
C ARG A 5 -3.39 -20.04 -10.99
N GLU A 6 -3.77 -20.19 -9.73
CA GLU A 6 -5.13 -19.94 -9.26
C GLU A 6 -5.14 -18.86 -8.18
N VAL A 7 -6.33 -18.35 -7.87
CA VAL A 7 -6.59 -17.27 -6.91
C VAL A 7 -7.25 -17.91 -5.69
N SER A 8 -6.68 -17.72 -4.49
CA SER A 8 -7.14 -18.43 -3.27
C SER A 8 -8.40 -17.84 -2.68
N ILE A 9 -8.61 -16.54 -2.89
CA ILE A 9 -9.77 -15.81 -2.39
C ILE A 9 -10.99 -16.22 -3.23
N ASP A 10 -12.08 -16.60 -2.58
CA ASP A 10 -13.34 -16.97 -3.23
C ASP A 10 -13.77 -15.91 -4.27
N SER A 11 -14.30 -16.37 -5.41
CA SER A 11 -14.81 -15.53 -6.48
C SER A 11 -16.24 -15.00 -6.27
N ASP A 12 -16.92 -15.39 -5.18
CA ASP A 12 -18.26 -14.93 -4.84
C ASP A 12 -18.25 -13.40 -4.60
N PRO A 13 -18.95 -12.62 -5.45
CA PRO A 13 -19.01 -11.17 -5.31
C PRO A 13 -19.77 -10.72 -4.06
N THR A 14 -20.53 -11.60 -3.40
CA THR A 14 -21.29 -11.29 -2.18
C THR A 14 -20.36 -10.74 -1.11
N TRP A 15 -19.25 -11.44 -0.83
CA TRP A 15 -18.30 -10.99 0.20
C TRP A 15 -17.59 -9.69 -0.16
N LEU A 16 -17.37 -9.41 -1.45
CA LEU A 16 -16.85 -8.11 -1.88
C LEU A 16 -17.85 -6.99 -1.54
N ILE A 17 -19.14 -7.17 -1.84
CA ILE A 17 -20.17 -6.17 -1.52
C ILE A 17 -20.28 -5.94 -0.02
N VAL A 18 -20.29 -7.02 0.77
CA VAL A 18 -20.36 -6.93 2.24
C VAL A 18 -19.11 -6.24 2.79
N PHE A 19 -17.92 -6.57 2.29
CA PHE A 19 -16.67 -5.91 2.66
C PHE A 19 -16.73 -4.40 2.41
N LEU A 20 -17.13 -3.99 1.21
CA LEU A 20 -17.22 -2.57 0.86
C LEU A 20 -18.22 -1.82 1.76
N ALA A 21 -19.36 -2.45 2.10
CA ALA A 21 -20.33 -1.87 3.02
C ALA A 21 -19.77 -1.72 4.45
N VAL A 22 -19.08 -2.75 4.96
CA VAL A 22 -18.45 -2.73 6.29
C VAL A 22 -17.36 -1.67 6.35
N VAL A 23 -16.45 -1.62 5.38
CA VAL A 23 -15.37 -0.62 5.32
C VAL A 23 -15.95 0.80 5.21
N ALA A 24 -16.96 1.02 4.37
CA ALA A 24 -17.62 2.33 4.27
C ALA A 24 -18.27 2.76 5.59
N ALA A 25 -19.01 1.86 6.25
CA ALA A 25 -19.61 2.14 7.55
C ALA A 25 -18.53 2.41 8.62
N TYR A 26 -17.44 1.67 8.60
CA TYR A 26 -16.31 1.83 9.50
C TYR A 26 -15.66 3.21 9.32
N ILE A 27 -15.38 3.62 8.08
CA ILE A 27 -14.82 4.94 7.76
C ILE A 27 -15.74 6.07 8.23
N VAL A 28 -17.05 5.96 7.98
CA VAL A 28 -18.03 6.96 8.44
C VAL A 28 -18.05 7.06 9.96
N LEU A 29 -18.05 5.92 10.66
CA LEU A 29 -18.02 5.91 12.12
C LEU A 29 -16.73 6.58 12.64
N ASN A 30 -15.59 6.34 12.00
CA ASN A 30 -14.33 6.96 12.39
C ASN A 30 -14.35 8.47 12.28
N GLN A 31 -14.96 9.03 11.22
CA GLN A 31 -15.07 10.48 11.11
C GLN A 31 -15.86 11.10 12.28
N LEU A 32 -16.86 10.38 12.82
CA LEU A 32 -17.60 10.83 13.99
C LEU A 32 -16.74 10.78 15.26
N VAL A 33 -15.90 9.75 15.39
CA VAL A 33 -14.98 9.61 16.53
C VAL A 33 -13.86 10.65 16.45
N ASP A 34 -13.23 10.82 15.27
CA ASP A 34 -12.18 11.81 15.02
C ASP A 34 -12.68 13.21 15.36
N ALA A 35 -13.87 13.60 14.87
CA ALA A 35 -14.50 14.87 15.19
C ALA A 35 -14.72 15.08 16.70
N ALA A 36 -14.95 14.01 17.47
CA ALA A 36 -15.12 14.10 18.91
C ALA A 36 -13.81 14.25 19.68
N VAL A 37 -12.67 13.88 19.08
CA VAL A 37 -11.34 13.89 19.73
C VAL A 37 -10.38 14.93 19.15
N THR A 38 -10.81 15.78 18.21
CA THR A 38 -9.96 16.81 17.60
C THR A 38 -9.41 17.83 18.60
N SER A 39 -10.11 18.08 19.71
CA SER A 39 -9.67 18.99 20.78
C SER A 39 -8.85 18.31 21.87
N GLU A 40 -8.67 16.99 21.78
CA GLU A 40 -7.95 16.21 22.79
C GLU A 40 -6.43 16.31 22.63
N THR A 41 -5.70 15.75 23.61
CA THR A 41 -4.23 15.68 23.55
C THR A 41 -3.74 14.82 22.38
N ALA A 42 -2.52 15.07 21.90
CA ALA A 42 -1.90 14.24 20.85
C ALA A 42 -1.82 12.75 21.23
N VAL A 43 -1.62 12.44 22.53
CA VAL A 43 -1.63 11.06 23.03
C VAL A 43 -2.99 10.42 22.83
N THR A 44 -4.07 11.13 23.15
CA THR A 44 -5.44 10.67 22.94
C THR A 44 -5.72 10.44 21.46
N GLN A 45 -5.35 11.40 20.61
CA GLN A 45 -5.55 11.31 19.15
C GLN A 45 -4.81 10.10 18.56
N HIS A 46 -3.54 9.89 18.93
CA HIS A 46 -2.79 8.71 18.47
C HIS A 46 -3.35 7.39 18.99
N ALA A 47 -3.86 7.36 20.22
CA ALA A 47 -4.51 6.16 20.76
C ALA A 47 -5.78 5.81 19.98
N VAL A 48 -6.60 6.81 19.63
CA VAL A 48 -7.80 6.64 18.80
C VAL A 48 -7.42 6.16 17.40
N GLU A 49 -6.44 6.79 16.77
CA GLU A 49 -5.94 6.40 15.45
C GLU A 49 -5.38 4.96 15.46
N THR A 50 -4.68 4.57 16.52
CA THR A 50 -4.20 3.19 16.70
C THR A 50 -5.36 2.21 16.77
N VAL A 51 -6.40 2.49 17.57
CA VAL A 51 -7.59 1.64 17.68
C VAL A 51 -8.31 1.54 16.34
N TRP A 52 -8.40 2.65 15.60
CA TRP A 52 -8.95 2.70 14.24
C TRP A 52 -8.20 1.76 13.30
N PHE A 53 -6.88 1.87 13.20
CA PHE A 53 -6.12 1.01 12.29
C PHE A 53 -6.15 -0.46 12.75
N LEU A 54 -6.15 -0.75 14.05
CA LEU A 54 -6.32 -2.12 14.53
C LEU A 54 -7.69 -2.72 14.14
N GLY A 55 -8.76 -1.92 14.20
CA GLY A 55 -10.08 -2.38 13.74
C GLY A 55 -10.12 -2.56 12.22
N LEU A 56 -9.45 -1.70 11.44
CA LEU A 56 -9.31 -1.86 9.99
C LEU A 56 -8.56 -3.17 9.65
N ALA A 57 -7.48 -3.45 10.37
CA ALA A 57 -6.74 -4.71 10.25
C ALA A 57 -7.63 -5.93 10.60
N ALA A 58 -8.42 -5.83 11.68
CA ALA A 58 -9.33 -6.89 12.07
C ALA A 58 -10.41 -7.16 11.01
N ILE A 59 -10.93 -6.11 10.34
CA ILE A 59 -11.84 -6.26 9.20
C ILE A 59 -11.14 -7.00 8.06
N GLY A 60 -9.96 -6.55 7.62
CA GLY A 60 -9.22 -7.19 6.54
C GLY A 60 -8.91 -8.67 6.80
N LEU A 61 -8.42 -8.98 8.01
CA LEU A 61 -8.13 -10.36 8.43
C LEU A 61 -9.41 -11.21 8.57
N GLY A 62 -10.49 -10.62 9.07
CA GLY A 62 -11.78 -11.30 9.20
C GLY A 62 -12.34 -11.71 7.84
N PHE A 63 -12.23 -10.83 6.83
CA PHE A 63 -12.67 -11.14 5.48
C PHE A 63 -11.77 -12.14 4.75
N LEU A 64 -10.46 -12.14 5.00
CA LEU A 64 -9.59 -13.22 4.54
C LEU A 64 -10.03 -14.56 5.13
N TYR A 65 -10.30 -14.60 6.43
CA TYR A 65 -10.80 -15.81 7.10
C TYR A 65 -12.17 -16.27 6.53
N LEU A 66 -13.09 -15.33 6.24
CA LEU A 66 -14.39 -15.65 5.66
C LEU A 66 -14.30 -16.22 4.23
N ASP A 67 -13.28 -15.81 3.47
CA ASP A 67 -12.99 -16.32 2.12
C ASP A 67 -12.03 -17.52 2.13
N ASP A 68 -11.78 -18.14 3.28
CA ASP A 68 -10.84 -19.27 3.49
C ASP A 68 -9.42 -19.00 2.94
N ALA A 69 -9.00 -17.73 2.95
CA ALA A 69 -7.71 -17.29 2.47
C ALA A 69 -6.69 -17.17 3.61
N ASP A 70 -5.49 -17.67 3.38
CA ASP A 70 -4.39 -17.61 4.32
C ASP A 70 -3.62 -16.28 4.20
N ALA A 71 -2.95 -15.87 5.28
CA ALA A 71 -2.02 -14.72 5.23
C ALA A 71 -0.92 -14.91 4.16
N ALA A 72 -0.52 -16.16 3.89
CA ALA A 72 0.44 -16.45 2.84
C ALA A 72 -0.06 -16.04 1.45
N ASP A 73 -1.36 -16.15 1.18
CA ASP A 73 -1.95 -15.85 -0.13
C ASP A 73 -1.87 -14.37 -0.50
N ILE A 74 -1.83 -13.51 0.50
CA ILE A 74 -1.71 -12.06 0.33
C ILE A 74 -0.27 -11.56 0.48
N GLY A 75 0.72 -12.45 0.45
CA GLY A 75 2.11 -12.03 0.58
C GLY A 75 2.57 -11.75 2.02
N LEU A 76 1.88 -12.28 3.03
CA LEU A 76 2.30 -12.24 4.45
C LEU A 76 2.88 -13.58 4.89
N SER A 77 3.99 -13.99 4.27
CA SER A 77 4.73 -15.20 4.66
C SER A 77 6.13 -14.87 5.17
N ARG A 78 6.65 -15.65 6.13
CA ARG A 78 8.00 -15.47 6.67
C ARG A 78 9.10 -15.42 5.59
N PRO A 79 9.05 -16.25 4.52
CA PRO A 79 10.00 -16.14 3.41
C PRO A 79 10.04 -14.77 2.71
N PHE A 80 8.97 -13.97 2.78
CA PHE A 80 8.89 -12.67 2.10
C PHE A 80 9.42 -11.51 2.92
N VAL A 81 9.64 -11.70 4.22
CA VAL A 81 10.14 -10.66 5.11
C VAL A 81 11.52 -10.16 4.64
N ALA A 82 12.52 -11.04 4.63
CA ALA A 82 13.88 -10.66 4.24
C ALA A 82 13.98 -10.03 2.84
N PRO A 83 13.42 -10.61 1.76
CA PRO A 83 13.50 -10.00 0.44
C PRO A 83 12.67 -8.71 0.35
N GLY A 84 11.54 -8.61 1.05
CA GLY A 84 10.72 -7.40 1.07
C GLY A 84 11.42 -6.23 1.75
N PHE A 85 12.01 -6.48 2.92
CA PHE A 85 12.86 -5.52 3.62
C PHE A 85 14.11 -5.16 2.80
N GLY A 86 14.76 -6.13 2.17
CA GLY A 86 15.93 -5.88 1.32
C GLY A 86 15.60 -4.96 0.14
N ALA A 87 14.49 -5.18 -0.54
CA ALA A 87 14.00 -4.32 -1.62
C ALA A 87 13.64 -2.92 -1.11
N PHE A 88 12.97 -2.83 0.03
CA PHE A 88 12.68 -1.55 0.68
C PHE A 88 13.96 -0.75 0.97
N ILE A 89 14.96 -1.37 1.60
CA ILE A 89 16.24 -0.73 1.91
C ILE A 89 16.94 -0.28 0.62
N ALA A 90 16.91 -1.09 -0.44
CA ALA A 90 17.48 -0.70 -1.73
C ALA A 90 16.82 0.56 -2.31
N VAL A 91 15.48 0.68 -2.24
CA VAL A 91 14.75 1.89 -2.64
C VAL A 91 15.12 3.07 -1.76
N TRP A 92 15.08 2.91 -0.43
CA TRP A 92 15.36 3.99 0.51
C TRP A 92 16.79 4.52 0.39
N VAL A 93 17.79 3.64 0.31
CA VAL A 93 19.20 4.02 0.07
C VAL A 93 19.34 4.68 -1.30
N GLY A 94 18.74 4.10 -2.34
CA GLY A 94 18.78 4.67 -3.69
C GLY A 94 18.23 6.09 -3.75
N LEU A 95 17.10 6.36 -3.07
CA LEU A 95 16.49 7.68 -3.00
C LEU A 95 17.37 8.69 -2.26
N ASN A 96 18.01 8.29 -1.16
CA ASN A 96 18.95 9.15 -0.46
C ASN A 96 20.19 9.46 -1.29
N VAL A 97 20.78 8.45 -1.94
CA VAL A 97 21.98 8.63 -2.78
C VAL A 97 21.68 9.56 -3.95
N VAL A 98 20.60 9.30 -4.69
CA VAL A 98 20.21 10.10 -5.85
C VAL A 98 19.74 11.49 -5.42
N GLY A 99 18.93 11.56 -4.36
CA GLY A 99 18.46 12.83 -3.78
C GLY A 99 19.62 13.74 -3.38
N VAL A 100 20.56 13.25 -2.56
CA VAL A 100 21.74 14.03 -2.15
C VAL A 100 22.59 14.40 -3.37
N GLY A 101 22.78 13.49 -4.34
CA GLY A 101 23.48 13.78 -5.58
C GLY A 101 22.85 14.93 -6.38
N LEU A 102 21.52 14.91 -6.55
CA LEU A 102 20.76 15.98 -7.20
C LEU A 102 20.84 17.29 -6.40
N ALA A 103 20.75 17.22 -5.07
CA ALA A 103 20.84 18.38 -4.20
C ALA A 103 22.20 19.08 -4.35
N LEU A 104 23.29 18.32 -4.29
CA LEU A 104 24.65 18.82 -4.51
C LEU A 104 24.83 19.42 -5.91
N ALA A 105 24.30 18.77 -6.94
CA ALA A 105 24.43 19.23 -8.32
C ALA A 105 23.62 20.50 -8.62
N SER A 106 22.53 20.75 -7.88
CA SER A 106 21.62 21.87 -8.10
C SER A 106 21.71 22.97 -7.05
N GLY A 107 22.55 22.80 -6.01
CA GLY A 107 22.67 23.74 -4.90
C GLY A 107 21.47 23.73 -3.95
N ASN A 108 20.65 22.66 -3.95
CA ASN A 108 19.51 22.52 -3.06
C ASN A 108 19.93 22.02 -1.66
N PRO A 109 19.14 22.33 -0.61
CA PRO A 109 19.42 21.84 0.75
C PRO A 109 19.35 20.32 0.88
N TRP A 110 20.19 19.78 1.75
CA TRP A 110 20.18 18.39 2.21
C TRP A 110 20.80 18.31 3.61
N GLY A 111 20.43 17.32 4.41
CA GLY A 111 20.98 17.21 5.77
C GLY A 111 20.33 16.12 6.62
N ALA A 112 21.03 15.73 7.68
CA ALA A 112 20.54 14.73 8.64
C ALA A 112 19.44 15.27 9.57
N ASP A 113 19.36 16.60 9.72
CA ASP A 113 18.29 17.30 10.43
C ASP A 113 16.91 16.98 9.84
N LEU A 114 16.82 16.81 8.51
CA LEU A 114 15.61 16.37 7.81
C LEU A 114 15.14 14.98 8.26
N LEU A 115 16.06 14.06 8.58
CA LEU A 115 15.72 12.73 9.12
C LEU A 115 15.22 12.80 10.57
N THR A 116 15.74 13.74 11.35
CA THR A 116 15.41 13.87 12.78
C THR A 116 14.13 14.66 13.04
N SER A 117 13.52 15.22 12.00
CA SER A 117 12.25 15.94 12.07
C SER A 117 11.07 15.05 12.51
N VAL A 118 11.20 13.72 12.35
CA VAL A 118 10.19 12.73 12.72
C VAL A 118 10.69 11.90 13.91
N SER A 119 9.92 11.83 14.99
CA SER A 119 10.27 10.95 16.11
C SER A 119 10.19 9.47 15.71
N VAL A 120 11.03 8.62 16.29
CA VAL A 120 11.02 7.17 16.02
C VAL A 120 9.63 6.56 16.27
N GLY A 121 8.93 7.01 17.31
CA GLY A 121 7.57 6.55 17.61
C GLY A 121 6.57 6.94 16.53
N ALA A 122 6.62 8.18 16.05
CA ALA A 122 5.76 8.65 14.95
C ALA A 122 6.06 7.88 13.66
N LEU A 123 7.34 7.69 13.33
CA LEU A 123 7.74 6.91 12.16
C LEU A 123 7.20 5.47 12.23
N ALA A 124 7.36 4.80 13.37
CA ALA A 124 6.86 3.45 13.58
C ALA A 124 5.33 3.37 13.44
N ALA A 125 4.60 4.34 13.99
CA ALA A 125 3.14 4.43 13.85
C ALA A 125 2.73 4.60 12.38
N THR A 126 3.31 5.58 11.67
CA THR A 126 3.02 5.82 10.25
C THR A 126 3.35 4.61 9.37
N MET A 127 4.46 3.91 9.61
CA MET A 127 4.77 2.66 8.92
C MET A 127 3.68 1.59 9.16
N SER A 128 3.23 1.47 10.41
CA SER A 128 2.26 0.45 10.81
C SER A 128 0.89 0.72 10.19
N TYR A 129 0.45 1.97 10.17
CA TYR A 129 -0.81 2.38 9.55
C TYR A 129 -0.81 2.12 8.05
N ALA A 130 0.25 2.55 7.36
CA ALA A 130 0.40 2.30 5.92
C ALA A 130 0.38 0.79 5.61
N PHE A 131 1.06 -0.02 6.42
CA PHE A 131 1.05 -1.48 6.28
C PHE A 131 -0.35 -2.08 6.44
N ILE A 132 -1.12 -1.59 7.42
CA ILE A 132 -2.50 -2.03 7.64
C ILE A 132 -3.39 -1.66 6.46
N GLU A 133 -3.24 -0.46 5.90
CA GLU A 133 -3.95 -0.09 4.67
C GLU A 133 -3.59 -1.03 3.52
N GLU A 134 -2.30 -1.35 3.33
CA GLU A 134 -1.90 -2.30 2.28
C GLU A 134 -2.51 -3.69 2.51
N LEU A 135 -2.60 -4.17 3.75
CA LEU A 135 -3.27 -5.43 4.08
C LEU A 135 -4.73 -5.44 3.58
N VAL A 136 -5.45 -4.36 3.83
CA VAL A 136 -6.86 -4.25 3.45
C VAL A 136 -7.04 -4.02 1.96
N PHE A 137 -6.33 -3.06 1.38
CA PHE A 137 -6.54 -2.64 0.00
C PHE A 137 -5.83 -3.54 -1.03
N ARG A 138 -4.61 -4.02 -0.72
CA ARG A 138 -3.80 -4.82 -1.67
C ARG A 138 -3.91 -6.30 -1.36
N GLY A 139 -3.83 -6.64 -0.08
CA GLY A 139 -4.03 -8.02 0.37
C GLY A 139 -5.43 -8.52 0.04
N TYR A 140 -6.44 -7.97 0.72
CA TYR A 140 -7.82 -8.43 0.55
C TYR A 140 -8.51 -7.86 -0.70
N LEU A 141 -8.75 -6.54 -0.76
CA LEU A 141 -9.63 -5.94 -1.77
C LEU A 141 -9.15 -6.17 -3.20
N GLN A 142 -7.90 -5.86 -3.52
CA GLN A 142 -7.34 -6.12 -4.85
C GLN A 142 -7.39 -7.62 -5.19
N GLY A 143 -7.05 -8.49 -4.24
CA GLY A 143 -7.13 -9.94 -4.40
C GLY A 143 -8.56 -10.44 -4.69
N LYS A 144 -9.54 -9.95 -3.94
CA LYS A 144 -10.97 -10.29 -4.09
C LYS A 144 -11.52 -9.81 -5.42
N VAL A 145 -11.25 -8.54 -5.80
CA VAL A 145 -11.67 -8.01 -7.11
C VAL A 145 -11.04 -8.82 -8.24
N ARG A 146 -9.76 -9.19 -8.13
CA ARG A 146 -9.09 -10.05 -9.12
C ARG A 146 -9.80 -11.40 -9.25
N SER A 147 -10.20 -12.02 -8.13
CA SER A 147 -10.94 -13.29 -8.14
C SER A 147 -12.28 -13.17 -8.86
N VAL A 148 -13.09 -12.18 -8.47
CA VAL A 148 -14.41 -11.89 -9.06
C VAL A 148 -14.31 -11.62 -10.57
N LEU A 149 -13.25 -10.96 -11.03
CA LEU A 149 -13.01 -10.65 -12.45
C LEU A 149 -12.46 -11.82 -13.27
N GLY A 150 -12.42 -13.05 -12.75
CA GLY A 150 -11.93 -14.23 -13.49
C GLY A 150 -10.43 -14.50 -13.32
N GLY A 151 -9.87 -14.08 -12.19
CA GLY A 151 -8.57 -14.53 -11.69
C GLY A 151 -7.36 -14.00 -12.46
N ASN A 152 -6.63 -14.89 -13.14
CA ASN A 152 -5.24 -14.64 -13.54
C ASN A 152 -5.01 -13.92 -14.87
N SER A 153 -6.07 -13.53 -15.57
CA SER A 153 -5.94 -12.79 -16.83
C SER A 153 -5.30 -11.41 -16.59
N TRP A 154 -4.58 -10.90 -17.59
CA TRP A 154 -3.97 -9.57 -17.49
C TRP A 154 -5.04 -8.47 -17.27
N LEU A 155 -6.22 -8.63 -17.86
CA LEU A 155 -7.36 -7.72 -17.70
C LEU A 155 -7.90 -7.74 -16.28
N SER A 156 -8.04 -8.92 -15.68
CA SER A 156 -8.52 -9.09 -14.30
C SER A 156 -7.54 -8.45 -13.31
N ARG A 157 -6.23 -8.66 -13.50
CA ARG A 157 -5.16 -8.02 -12.71
C ARG A 157 -5.19 -6.50 -12.82
N ALA A 158 -5.23 -5.98 -14.05
CA ALA A 158 -5.30 -4.54 -14.29
C ALA A 158 -6.57 -3.92 -13.72
N GLY A 159 -7.73 -4.57 -13.92
CA GLY A 159 -9.00 -4.15 -13.37
C GLY A 159 -9.00 -4.11 -11.84
N ALA A 160 -8.38 -5.11 -11.20
CA ALA A 160 -8.24 -5.15 -9.75
C ALA A 160 -7.36 -4.02 -9.20
N VAL A 161 -6.21 -3.75 -9.84
CA VAL A 161 -5.31 -2.64 -9.47
C VAL A 161 -6.03 -1.29 -9.58
N VAL A 162 -6.71 -1.05 -10.70
CA VAL A 162 -7.43 0.21 -10.92
C VAL A 162 -8.58 0.36 -9.93
N THR A 163 -9.36 -0.69 -9.72
CA THR A 163 -10.51 -0.68 -8.80
C THR A 163 -10.05 -0.43 -7.36
N ALA A 164 -9.03 -1.15 -6.88
CA ALA A 164 -8.47 -0.94 -5.55
C ALA A 164 -7.89 0.47 -5.39
N GLY A 165 -7.20 1.00 -6.41
CA GLY A 165 -6.68 2.37 -6.39
C GLY A 165 -7.77 3.44 -6.30
N VAL A 166 -8.86 3.28 -7.06
CA VAL A 166 -10.01 4.20 -6.98
C VAL A 166 -10.69 4.10 -5.61
N LEU A 167 -10.94 2.89 -5.10
CA LEU A 167 -11.58 2.70 -3.81
C LEU A 167 -10.70 3.20 -2.65
N PHE A 168 -9.37 3.07 -2.76
CA PHE A 168 -8.42 3.68 -1.84
C PHE A 168 -8.56 5.21 -1.82
N ALA A 169 -8.60 5.87 -2.98
CA ALA A 169 -8.83 7.30 -3.04
C ALA A 169 -10.20 7.71 -2.47
N LEU A 170 -11.26 6.94 -2.75
CA LEU A 170 -12.60 7.19 -2.23
C LEU A 170 -12.68 7.02 -0.70
N ALA A 171 -11.93 6.09 -0.13
CA ALA A 171 -11.85 5.91 1.32
C ALA A 171 -11.33 7.17 2.06
N HIS A 172 -10.59 8.03 1.36
CA HIS A 172 -10.07 9.28 1.90
C HIS A 172 -11.05 10.46 1.75
N VAL A 173 -12.09 10.35 0.93
CA VAL A 173 -13.04 11.45 0.67
C VAL A 173 -13.64 12.03 1.96
N PRO A 174 -14.11 11.23 2.93
CA PRO A 174 -14.70 11.79 4.15
C PRO A 174 -13.72 12.70 4.88
N ARG A 175 -12.47 12.24 5.09
CA ARG A 175 -11.42 13.02 5.73
C ARG A 175 -11.07 14.28 4.94
N ILE A 176 -10.95 14.19 3.61
CA ILE A 176 -10.69 15.34 2.73
C ILE A 176 -11.79 16.41 2.91
N LEU A 177 -13.05 16.00 3.01
CA LEU A 177 -14.19 16.91 3.16
C LEU A 177 -14.30 17.53 4.55
N VAL A 178 -13.94 16.80 5.61
CA VAL A 178 -14.02 17.29 7.00
C VAL A 178 -12.82 18.16 7.37
N GLU A 179 -11.61 17.69 7.10
CA GLU A 179 -10.36 18.33 7.56
C GLU A 179 -9.81 19.34 6.54
N GLY A 180 -10.33 19.35 5.31
CA GLY A 180 -9.69 20.06 4.21
C GLY A 180 -8.32 19.47 3.86
N GLY A 181 -8.13 18.17 4.12
CA GLY A 181 -6.90 17.42 3.91
C GLY A 181 -6.58 17.25 2.42
N TYR A 182 -6.15 18.32 1.78
CA TYR A 182 -5.68 18.30 0.40
C TYR A 182 -4.19 17.99 0.37
N VAL A 183 -3.74 17.34 -0.70
CA VAL A 183 -2.32 17.46 -1.07
C VAL A 183 -2.05 18.95 -1.28
N SER A 184 -1.06 19.50 -0.57
CA SER A 184 -0.80 20.95 -0.53
C SER A 184 -0.78 21.56 -1.95
N GLY A 185 -1.58 22.60 -2.16
CA GLY A 185 -1.68 23.29 -3.45
C GLY A 185 -2.53 22.59 -4.52
N VAL A 186 -3.24 21.50 -4.19
CA VAL A 186 -4.05 20.73 -5.14
C VAL A 186 -5.54 20.78 -4.75
N SER A 187 -6.43 20.79 -5.75
CA SER A 187 -7.88 20.69 -5.52
C SER A 187 -8.30 19.33 -4.94
N VAL A 188 -9.53 19.20 -4.45
CA VAL A 188 -10.15 17.91 -4.08
C VAL A 188 -9.95 16.88 -5.19
N VAL A 189 -10.29 17.26 -6.43
CA VAL A 189 -10.19 16.38 -7.60
C VAL A 189 -8.74 15.97 -7.85
N GLY A 190 -7.80 16.91 -7.78
CA GLY A 190 -6.39 16.58 -7.98
C GLY A 190 -5.84 15.70 -6.85
N THR A 191 -6.29 15.90 -5.60
CA THR A 191 -5.94 15.01 -4.48
C THR A 191 -6.44 13.59 -4.73
N LEU A 192 -7.69 13.42 -5.18
CA LEU A 192 -8.23 12.11 -5.54
C LEU A 192 -7.49 11.46 -6.71
N VAL A 193 -7.06 12.25 -7.70
CA VAL A 193 -6.22 11.75 -8.81
C VAL A 193 -4.87 11.27 -8.28
N VAL A 194 -4.20 12.04 -7.43
CA VAL A 194 -2.91 11.65 -6.83
C VAL A 194 -3.07 10.38 -5.99
N LEU A 195 -4.12 10.30 -5.16
CA LEU A 195 -4.41 9.11 -4.35
C LEU A 195 -4.74 7.90 -5.22
N THR A 196 -5.47 8.07 -6.33
CA THR A 196 -5.78 6.97 -7.26
C THR A 196 -4.52 6.46 -7.94
N LEU A 197 -3.65 7.37 -8.39
CA LEU A 197 -2.38 7.02 -9.06
C LEU A 197 -1.39 6.38 -8.09
N SER A 198 -1.26 6.91 -6.88
CA SER A 198 -0.48 6.29 -5.78
C SER A 198 -1.06 4.91 -5.44
N GLY A 199 -2.38 4.86 -5.33
CA GLY A 199 -3.20 3.68 -5.15
C GLY A 199 -2.82 2.54 -6.09
N ALA A 200 -2.91 2.85 -7.38
CA ALA A 200 -2.56 1.96 -8.49
C ALA A 200 -1.06 1.65 -8.54
N GLY A 201 -0.18 2.61 -8.23
CA GLY A 201 1.27 2.41 -8.16
C GLY A 201 1.64 1.32 -7.15
N PHE A 202 1.12 1.40 -5.93
CA PHE A 202 1.28 0.34 -4.93
C PHE A 202 0.64 -0.97 -5.36
N GLY A 203 -0.54 -0.92 -5.99
CA GLY A 203 -1.20 -2.11 -6.54
C GLY A 203 -0.37 -2.82 -7.62
N ILE A 204 0.34 -2.07 -8.48
CA ILE A 204 1.29 -2.62 -9.46
C ILE A 204 2.48 -3.26 -8.77
N VAL A 205 3.09 -2.57 -7.80
CA VAL A 205 4.22 -3.13 -7.04
C VAL A 205 3.81 -4.44 -6.36
N TYR A 206 2.65 -4.46 -5.72
CA TYR A 206 2.09 -5.65 -5.09
C TYR A 206 1.84 -6.76 -6.12
N GLU A 207 1.19 -6.49 -7.25
CA GLU A 207 0.90 -7.50 -8.27
C GLU A 207 2.18 -8.08 -8.91
N LEU A 208 3.27 -7.30 -8.96
CA LEU A 208 4.55 -7.73 -9.50
C LEU A 208 5.40 -8.51 -8.49
N THR A 209 5.24 -8.24 -7.19
CA THR A 209 6.10 -8.83 -6.14
C THR A 209 5.40 -9.87 -5.28
N GLU A 210 4.07 -9.81 -5.19
CA GLU A 210 3.23 -10.59 -4.28
C GLU A 210 3.78 -10.56 -2.83
N ASN A 211 4.36 -9.42 -2.44
CA ASN A 211 5.02 -9.21 -1.17
C ASN A 211 4.41 -8.00 -0.46
N LEU A 212 3.57 -8.27 0.54
CA LEU A 212 2.89 -7.21 1.28
C LEU A 212 3.86 -6.40 2.16
N TYR A 213 4.93 -7.03 2.66
CA TYR A 213 5.96 -6.32 3.42
C TYR A 213 6.62 -5.22 2.59
N PHE A 214 6.94 -5.52 1.33
CA PHE A 214 7.59 -4.56 0.46
C PHE A 214 6.68 -3.36 0.17
N VAL A 215 5.45 -3.60 -0.29
CA VAL A 215 4.52 -2.52 -0.63
C VAL A 215 4.10 -1.71 0.61
N GLY A 216 3.88 -2.35 1.76
CA GLY A 216 3.56 -1.69 3.03
C GLY A 216 4.66 -0.74 3.49
N LEU A 217 5.92 -1.17 3.40
CA LEU A 217 7.07 -0.32 3.75
C LEU A 217 7.24 0.83 2.75
N LEU A 218 7.00 0.62 1.45
CA LEU A 218 7.03 1.69 0.45
C LEU A 218 5.92 2.72 0.64
N HIS A 219 4.72 2.28 1.00
CA HIS A 219 3.63 3.18 1.35
C HIS A 219 4.01 4.00 2.60
N GLY A 220 4.51 3.34 3.64
CA GLY A 220 5.02 4.04 4.82
C GLY A 220 6.09 5.09 4.49
N LEU A 221 7.07 4.75 3.66
CA LEU A 221 8.09 5.69 3.18
C LEU A 221 7.47 6.89 2.47
N GLY A 222 6.43 6.68 1.66
CA GLY A 222 5.65 7.75 1.05
C GLY A 222 5.00 8.68 2.08
N ASN A 223 4.49 8.13 3.19
CA ASN A 223 3.75 8.90 4.20
C ASN A 223 4.66 9.68 5.15
N SER A 224 5.88 9.19 5.41
CA SER A 224 6.79 9.76 6.43
C SER A 224 7.99 10.47 5.83
N TRP A 225 8.33 10.17 4.58
CA TRP A 225 9.43 10.77 3.82
C TRP A 225 10.78 10.90 4.57
N PRO A 226 11.29 9.87 5.30
CA PRO A 226 12.54 9.94 6.05
C PRO A 226 13.75 9.92 5.11
N LEU A 227 13.97 11.02 4.38
CA LEU A 227 15.07 11.22 3.46
C LEU A 227 15.96 12.38 3.92
N LEU A 228 17.21 12.37 3.46
CA LEU A 228 18.18 13.45 3.65
C LEU A 228 17.87 14.70 2.79
N VAL A 229 16.76 14.68 2.05
CA VAL A 229 16.33 15.73 1.13
C VAL A 229 14.82 15.90 1.19
N ASP A 230 14.35 17.13 1.03
CA ASP A 230 12.95 17.42 0.69
C ASP A 230 12.85 17.77 -0.80
N GLY A 231 12.88 16.73 -1.64
CA GLY A 231 12.87 16.91 -3.09
C GLY A 231 11.55 17.47 -3.65
N PHE A 232 10.47 17.49 -2.85
CA PHE A 232 9.21 18.10 -3.25
C PHE A 232 9.21 19.62 -3.09
N ALA A 233 10.04 20.15 -2.18
CA ALA A 233 10.26 21.58 -2.00
C ALA A 233 11.20 22.21 -3.05
N TRP A 234 11.78 21.41 -3.95
CA TRP A 234 12.63 21.91 -5.03
C TRP A 234 11.79 22.36 -6.23
N ASP A 235 12.43 23.14 -7.10
CA ASP A 235 11.83 23.59 -8.36
C ASP A 235 12.60 23.09 -9.60
N GLY A 236 11.92 23.14 -10.75
CA GLY A 236 12.54 22.98 -12.06
C GLY A 236 13.15 21.59 -12.33
N PRO A 237 14.32 21.51 -12.99
CA PRO A 237 14.92 20.23 -13.37
C PRO A 237 15.30 19.33 -12.20
N ALA A 238 15.64 19.91 -11.04
CA ALA A 238 16.02 19.13 -9.86
C ALA A 238 14.83 18.35 -9.30
N GLN A 239 13.68 19.03 -9.13
CA GLN A 239 12.42 18.40 -8.72
C GLN A 239 12.00 17.32 -9.73
N THR A 240 12.04 17.64 -11.03
CA THR A 240 11.69 16.68 -12.09
C THR A 240 12.61 15.46 -12.05
N GLY A 241 13.92 15.67 -11.90
CA GLY A 241 14.91 14.60 -11.79
C GLY A 241 14.66 13.71 -10.57
N PHE A 242 14.26 14.30 -9.44
CA PHE A 242 13.92 13.57 -8.23
C PHE A 242 12.64 12.72 -8.40
N LEU A 243 11.58 13.28 -8.98
CA LEU A 243 10.33 12.55 -9.29
C LEU A 243 10.56 11.38 -10.25
N VAL A 244 11.37 11.60 -11.29
CA VAL A 244 11.78 10.53 -12.23
C VAL A 244 12.59 9.46 -11.50
N SER A 245 13.46 9.84 -10.58
CA SER A 245 14.27 8.90 -9.79
C SER A 245 13.42 8.03 -8.87
N ILE A 246 12.36 8.59 -8.27
CA ILE A 246 11.38 7.81 -7.50
C ILE A 246 10.76 6.72 -8.38
N ALA A 247 10.24 7.09 -9.56
CA ALA A 247 9.61 6.14 -10.48
C ALA A 247 10.61 5.05 -10.93
N ILE A 248 11.84 5.44 -11.29
CA ILE A 248 12.89 4.50 -11.72
C ILE A 248 13.26 3.54 -10.60
N LEU A 249 13.46 4.03 -9.37
CA LEU A 249 13.85 3.19 -8.25
C LEU A 249 12.72 2.25 -7.84
N TYR A 250 11.49 2.74 -7.76
CA TYR A 250 10.33 1.92 -7.41
C TYR A 250 10.13 0.81 -8.44
N LEU A 251 10.08 1.15 -9.74
CA LEU A 251 9.87 0.16 -10.81
C LEU A 251 11.08 -0.74 -11.01
N GLY A 252 12.30 -0.18 -10.98
CA GLY A 252 13.54 -0.91 -11.19
C GLY A 252 13.78 -1.95 -10.11
N VAL A 253 13.63 -1.56 -8.83
CA VAL A 253 13.74 -2.51 -7.71
C VAL A 253 12.60 -3.53 -7.74
N THR A 254 11.38 -3.13 -8.08
CA THR A 254 10.24 -4.06 -8.24
C THR A 254 10.50 -5.12 -9.31
N VAL A 255 11.01 -4.71 -10.48
CA VAL A 255 11.35 -5.63 -11.57
C VAL A 255 12.53 -6.53 -11.18
N ALA A 256 13.56 -5.97 -10.53
CA ALA A 256 14.69 -6.74 -10.02
C ALA A 256 14.24 -7.77 -8.98
N TYR A 257 13.43 -7.37 -8.00
CA TYR A 257 12.80 -8.25 -7.02
C TYR A 257 12.09 -9.40 -7.73
N ARG A 258 11.16 -9.08 -8.65
CA ARG A 258 10.38 -10.09 -9.37
C ARG A 258 11.28 -11.07 -10.10
N ARG A 259 12.35 -10.60 -10.76
CA ARG A 259 13.29 -11.47 -11.48
C ARG A 259 14.08 -12.38 -10.53
N LEU A 260 14.47 -11.87 -9.37
CA LEU A 260 15.25 -12.60 -8.38
C LEU A 260 14.41 -13.63 -7.60
N THR A 261 13.11 -13.35 -7.41
CA THR A 261 12.20 -14.24 -6.67
C THR A 261 11.37 -15.16 -7.56
N ALA A 262 11.25 -14.90 -8.87
CA ALA A 262 10.40 -15.66 -9.79
C ALA A 262 10.66 -17.18 -9.80
N ASP A 263 11.92 -17.60 -9.59
CA ASP A 263 12.32 -19.01 -9.60
C ASP A 263 12.47 -19.62 -8.19
N THR A 264 12.27 -18.81 -7.16
CA THR A 264 12.34 -19.25 -5.78
C THR A 264 10.93 -19.63 -5.30
N ARG A 265 10.82 -20.62 -4.40
CA ARG A 265 9.55 -20.97 -3.70
C ARG A 265 8.99 -19.84 -2.82
N VAL A 266 9.46 -18.61 -3.03
CA VAL A 266 9.32 -17.39 -2.23
C VAL A 266 8.40 -16.38 -2.96
N THR A 267 7.51 -16.89 -3.80
CA THR A 267 6.32 -16.19 -4.29
C THR A 267 5.15 -17.09 -3.86
N PRO A 268 4.09 -16.61 -3.22
CA PRO A 268 3.12 -17.50 -2.60
C PRO A 268 2.46 -18.37 -3.68
N TYR A 269 2.70 -19.67 -3.58
CA TYR A 269 2.01 -20.66 -4.39
C TYR A 269 0.65 -20.87 -3.74
N VAL A 270 -0.33 -20.13 -4.24
CA VAL A 270 -1.75 -20.35 -3.95
C VAL A 270 -2.09 -21.82 -4.23
N ARG A 271 -2.63 -22.50 -3.22
CA ARG A 271 -3.11 -23.89 -3.32
C ARG A 271 -4.42 -23.93 -4.10
N ILE A 272 -4.57 -25.00 -4.86
CA ILE A 272 -5.81 -25.41 -5.51
C ILE A 272 -6.31 -26.62 -4.75
N GLU A 273 -7.46 -26.52 -4.08
CA GLU A 273 -8.25 -27.72 -3.89
C GLU A 273 -8.81 -28.11 -5.25
N LYS A 274 -8.40 -29.29 -5.74
CA LYS A 274 -9.13 -29.94 -6.82
C LYS A 274 -10.57 -30.07 -6.31
N GLY A 275 -11.48 -29.29 -6.89
CA GLY A 275 -12.90 -29.49 -6.70
C GLY A 275 -13.18 -30.98 -6.83
N ASN A 276 -13.85 -31.53 -5.82
CA ASN A 276 -14.25 -32.92 -5.73
C ASN A 276 -14.61 -33.46 -7.12
N GLU A 277 -13.69 -34.21 -7.73
CA GLU A 277 -14.09 -35.25 -8.66
C GLU A 277 -14.83 -36.27 -7.80
N SER A 278 -16.12 -35.99 -7.56
CA SER A 278 -17.06 -36.99 -7.11
C SER A 278 -16.99 -38.11 -8.13
N ALA A 279 -16.25 -39.16 -7.78
CA ALA A 279 -16.18 -40.39 -8.52
C ALA A 279 -17.62 -40.91 -8.69
N SER A 280 -18.13 -40.77 -9.93
CA SER A 280 -19.22 -41.55 -10.47
C SER A 280 -18.76 -42.97 -10.75
#